data_AF-A0A3D3TNU9-F1
#
_entry.id   AF-A0A3D3TNU9-F1
#
_cell.length_a   1.000
_cell.length_b   1.000
_cell.length_c   1.000
_cell.angle_alpha   90.00
_cell.angle_beta   90.00
_cell.angle_gamma   90.00
#
_symmetry.space_group_name_H-M   'P 1'
#
loop_
_entity.id
_entity.type
_entity.pdbx_description
1 polymer ?
#
loop_
_entity_poly.entity_id
_entity_poly.type
_entity_poly.pdbx_seq_one_letter_code
_entity_poly.pdbx_strand_id
1 'polypeptide(L)'
;KNMVGNMENVGYCRDEKICIYNIQMIEEKQTIIALGADGVSKVVFLDENRIERFANVKDVKEYNSRIDEMIARKIELLNTLY
;
A
#
# COMPACT_ATOMS: atom_id res chain seq x y z
N LYS A 1 -17.75 9.46 6.28
CA LYS A 1 -16.81 8.33 6.08
C LYS A 1 -16.08 8.09 7.41
N ASN A 2 -16.83 7.67 8.43
CA ASN A 2 -16.37 7.50 9.80
C ASN A 2 -17.15 6.32 10.40
N MET A 3 -16.67 5.10 10.18
CA MET A 3 -17.13 3.92 10.92
C MET A 3 -16.04 3.59 11.92
N VAL A 4 -16.06 4.29 13.05
CA VAL A 4 -15.33 3.87 14.24
C VAL A 4 -16.28 2.93 14.99
N GLY A 5 -16.00 1.62 14.98
CA GLY A 5 -16.40 0.77 16.12
C GLY A 5 -17.57 -0.20 15.99
N ASN A 6 -18.03 -0.61 14.80
CA ASN A 6 -19.08 -1.64 14.67
C ASN A 6 -18.56 -3.08 14.49
N MET A 7 -17.35 -3.40 14.98
CA MET A 7 -16.71 -4.72 14.77
C MET A 7 -16.61 -5.15 13.29
N GLU A 8 -16.70 -4.21 12.34
CA GLU A 8 -16.75 -4.51 10.89
C GLU A 8 -15.52 -5.25 10.38
N ASN A 9 -14.39 -5.11 11.08
CA ASN A 9 -13.12 -5.75 10.76
C ASN A 9 -12.75 -6.89 11.74
N VAL A 10 -13.71 -7.43 12.50
CA VAL A 10 -13.50 -8.61 13.35
C VAL A 10 -13.67 -9.88 12.52
N GLY A 11 -12.64 -10.72 12.50
CA GLY A 11 -12.66 -12.04 11.86
C GLY A 11 -12.37 -13.16 12.85
N TYR A 12 -12.85 -14.36 12.52
CA TYR A 12 -12.56 -15.58 13.27
C TYR A 12 -11.68 -16.50 12.43
N CYS A 13 -10.78 -17.22 13.09
CA CYS A 13 -9.99 -18.27 12.46
C CYS A 13 -9.83 -19.42 13.45
N ARG A 14 -9.41 -20.59 12.95
CA ARG A 14 -8.94 -21.66 13.82
C ARG A 14 -7.59 -21.28 14.40
N ASP A 15 -7.21 -21.92 15.50
CA ASP A 15 -5.86 -21.80 16.05
C ASP A 15 -4.82 -22.04 14.95
N GLU A 16 -3.77 -21.22 14.97
CA GLU A 16 -2.68 -21.23 13.98
C GLU A 16 -3.09 -20.91 12.53
N LYS A 17 -4.33 -20.46 12.29
CA LYS A 17 -4.83 -20.01 10.97
C LYS A 17 -5.07 -18.51 10.89
N ILE A 18 -4.40 -17.74 11.74
CA ILE A 18 -4.48 -16.28 11.76
C ILE A 18 -3.89 -15.73 10.45
N CYS A 19 -4.70 -14.97 9.71
CA CYS A 19 -4.24 -14.33 8.49
C CYS A 19 -3.59 -12.96 8.81
N ILE A 20 -2.29 -12.98 9.14
CA ILE A 20 -1.53 -11.76 9.47
C ILE A 20 -1.59 -10.76 8.32
N TYR A 21 -1.46 -11.22 7.08
CA TYR A 21 -1.57 -10.36 5.89
C TYR A 21 -2.88 -9.56 5.88
N ASN A 22 -4.03 -10.21 6.12
CA ASN A 22 -5.32 -9.55 6.14
C ASN A 22 -5.40 -8.48 7.24
N ILE A 23 -4.90 -8.81 8.43
CA ILE A 23 -4.85 -7.87 9.57
C ILE A 23 -4.02 -6.65 9.21
N GLN A 24 -2.80 -6.83 8.71
CA GLN A 24 -1.89 -5.73 8.37
C GLN A 24 -2.43 -4.84 7.23
N MET A 25 -3.16 -5.43 6.28
CA MET A 25 -3.78 -4.69 5.18
C MET A 25 -4.96 -3.85 5.65
N ILE A 26 -5.85 -4.41 6.48
CA ILE A 26 -7.02 -3.72 7.04
C ILE A 26 -6.57 -2.57 7.97
N GLU A 27 -5.58 -2.81 8.82
CA GLU A 27 -5.03 -1.81 9.74
C GLU A 27 -4.19 -0.71 9.05
N GLU A 28 -4.02 -0.82 7.73
CA GLU A 28 -3.13 0.05 6.94
C GLU A 28 -1.70 0.17 7.50
N LYS A 29 -1.18 -0.89 8.12
CA LYS A 29 0.15 -0.90 8.76
C LYS A 29 1.29 -1.34 7.85
N GLN A 30 0.98 -1.76 6.63
CA GLN A 30 1.95 -2.31 5.68
C GLN A 30 2.14 -1.39 4.47
N THR A 31 3.41 -1.14 4.12
CA THR A 31 3.79 -0.53 2.83
C THR A 31 3.55 -1.53 1.69
N ILE A 32 2.90 -1.06 0.62
CA ILE A 32 2.52 -1.82 -0.57
C ILE A 32 3.20 -1.18 -1.79
N ILE A 33 3.94 -1.98 -2.55
CA ILE A 33 4.56 -1.54 -3.81
C ILE A 33 3.70 -2.07 -4.96
N ALA A 34 3.10 -1.17 -5.73
CA ALA A 34 2.29 -1.55 -6.88
C ALA A 34 3.13 -1.65 -8.15
N LEU A 35 2.88 -2.70 -8.92
CA LEU A 35 3.48 -2.95 -10.23
C LEU A 35 2.37 -2.94 -11.29
N GLY A 36 2.69 -2.48 -12.50
CA GLY A 36 1.75 -2.40 -13.63
C GLY A 36 1.04 -1.05 -13.75
N ALA A 37 0.48 -0.79 -14.94
CA ALA A 37 -0.26 0.44 -15.22
C ALA A 37 -1.46 0.58 -14.26
N ASP A 38 -1.77 1.82 -13.88
CA ASP A 38 -2.83 2.19 -12.92
C ASP A 38 -2.63 1.68 -11.48
N GLY A 39 -1.53 0.99 -11.20
CA GLY A 39 -1.20 0.52 -9.84
C GLY A 39 -0.82 1.67 -8.91
N VAL A 40 -1.26 1.61 -7.65
CA VAL A 40 -0.97 2.63 -6.62
C VAL A 40 -0.16 2.01 -5.48
N SER A 41 1.07 2.50 -5.30
CA SER A 41 1.89 2.14 -4.15
C SER A 41 1.42 2.93 -2.93
N LYS A 42 1.45 2.33 -1.74
CA LYS A 42 1.11 2.93 -0.45
C LYS A 42 2.32 2.81 0.47
N VAL A 43 2.90 3.92 0.90
CA VAL A 43 4.03 3.95 1.83
C VAL A 43 3.52 4.45 3.18
N VAL A 44 3.77 3.68 4.23
CA VAL A 44 3.23 3.91 5.58
C VAL A 44 4.37 4.32 6.51
N PHE A 45 4.27 5.52 7.07
CA PHE A 45 5.20 6.08 8.06
C PHE A 45 4.56 5.92 9.44
N LEU A 46 4.89 4.82 10.12
CA LEU A 46 4.23 4.42 11.37
C LEU A 46 4.41 5.43 12.49
N ASP A 47 5.62 5.98 12.64
CA ASP A 47 5.96 6.93 13.71
C ASP A 47 5.30 8.30 13.52
N GLU A 48 4.96 8.64 12.27
CA GLU A 48 4.33 9.91 11.91
C GLU A 48 2.81 9.78 11.74
N ASN A 49 2.27 8.56 11.80
CA ASN A 49 0.89 8.26 11.43
C ASN A 49 0.52 8.84 10.05
N ARG A 50 1.46 8.79 9.10
CA ARG A 50 1.33 9.35 7.74
C ARG A 50 1.31 8.24 6.71
N ILE A 51 0.47 8.40 5.69
CA ILE A 51 0.39 7.50 4.54
C ILE A 51 0.57 8.32 3.27
N GLU A 52 1.54 7.93 2.46
CA GLU A 52 1.73 8.49 1.12
C GLU A 52 1.38 7.47 0.05
N ARG A 53 0.90 7.97 -1.10
CA ARG A 53 0.50 7.13 -2.23
C ARG A 53 1.18 7.61 -3.49
N PHE A 54 1.71 6.66 -4.25
CA PHE A 54 2.34 6.90 -5.55
C PHE A 54 1.61 6.10 -6.63
N ALA A 55 0.92 6.79 -7.53
CA ALA A 55 0.21 6.17 -8.64
C ALA A 55 1.12 6.01 -9.86
N ASN A 56 1.07 4.84 -10.48
CA ASN A 56 1.56 4.64 -11.83
C ASN A 56 0.63 5.32 -12.82
N VAL A 57 1.16 5.64 -14.01
CA VAL A 57 0.32 6.09 -15.11
C VAL A 57 -0.66 4.99 -15.51
N LYS A 58 -1.87 5.40 -15.89
CA LYS A 58 -2.96 4.49 -16.23
C LYS A 58 -2.82 3.88 -17.63
N ASP A 59 -2.38 4.68 -18.59
CA ASP A 59 -2.21 4.19 -19.96
C ASP A 59 -1.02 3.23 -20.06
N VAL A 60 -1.23 2.09 -20.71
CA VAL A 60 -0.23 1.02 -20.79
C VAL A 60 0.98 1.42 -21.64
N LYS A 61 0.79 2.22 -22.69
CA LYS A 61 1.91 2.66 -23.54
C LYS A 61 2.77 3.65 -22.79
N GLU A 62 2.16 4.62 -22.11
CA GLU A 62 2.86 5.55 -21.21
C GLU A 62 3.55 4.81 -20.06
N TYR A 63 2.91 3.78 -19.50
CA TYR A 63 3.50 2.99 -18.42
C TYR A 63 4.79 2.32 -18.89
N ASN A 64 4.76 1.71 -20.07
CA ASN A 64 5.92 1.04 -20.64
C ASN A 64 7.02 2.03 -21.03
N SER A 65 6.68 3.20 -21.62
CA SER A 65 7.67 4.17 -22.07
C SER A 65 8.36 4.92 -20.92
N ARG A 66 7.72 5.02 -19.75
CA ARG A 66 8.19 5.79 -18.59
C ARG A 66 8.46 4.93 -17.35
N ILE A 67 8.56 3.61 -17.51
CA ILE A 67 8.68 2.68 -16.38
C ILE A 67 9.85 3.02 -15.45
N ASP A 68 10.99 3.42 -16.03
CA ASP A 68 12.20 3.78 -15.27
C ASP A 68 11.98 5.03 -14.39
N GLU A 69 11.28 6.05 -14.90
CA GLU A 69 10.90 7.24 -14.14
C GLU A 69 10.05 6.84 -12.92
N MET A 70 9.04 6.00 -13.13
CA MET A 70 8.15 5.54 -12.06
C MET A 70 8.88 4.68 -11.03
N ILE A 71 9.83 3.84 -11.46
CA ILE A 71 10.68 3.06 -10.54
C ILE A 71 11.55 4.00 -9.70
N ALA A 72 12.26 4.94 -10.32
CA ALA A 72 13.15 5.86 -9.63
C ALA A 72 12.40 6.68 -8.56
N ARG A 73 11.22 7.20 -8.89
CA ARG A 73 10.40 7.98 -7.95
C ARG A 73 9.86 7.16 -6.79
N LYS A 74 9.55 5.87 -7.00
CA LYS A 74 9.18 4.97 -5.90
C LYS A 74 10.36 4.68 -4.99
N ILE A 75 11.55 4.48 -5.55
CA ILE A 75 12.77 4.26 -4.77
C ILE A 75 13.06 5.51 -3.92
N GLU A 76 12.99 6.71 -4.50
CA GLU A 76 13.16 7.96 -3.76
C GLU A 76 12.18 8.06 -2.59
N LEU A 77 10.89 7.78 -2.81
CA LEU A 77 9.89 7.76 -1.74
C LEU A 77 10.22 6.72 -0.66
N LEU A 78 10.60 5.49 -1.04
CA LEU A 78 10.95 4.44 -0.09
C LEU A 78 12.21 4.78 0.74
N ASN A 79 13.19 5.47 0.15
CA ASN A 79 14.39 5.95 0.84
C ASN A 79 14.10 7.05 1.88
N THR A 80 12.90 7.64 1.87
CA THR A 80 12.48 8.55 2.95
C THR A 80 11.95 7.81 4.17
N LEU A 81 11.67 6.50 4.05
CA LEU A 81 11.17 5.64 5.13
C LEU A 81 12.25 4.73 5.72
N TYR A 82 13.19 4.24 4.91
CA TYR A 82 14.27 3.32 5.29
C TYR A 82 15.64 3.96 5.11
#